data_AF-A0A4R3JJ74-F1
#
_entry.id   AF-A0A4R3JJ74-F1
#
_cell.length_a   1.000
_cell.length_b   1.000
_cell.length_c   1.000
_cell.angle_alpha   90.00
_cell.angle_beta   90.00
_cell.angle_gamma   90.00
#
_symmetry.space_group_name_H-M   'P 1'
#
loop_
_entity.id
_entity.type
_entity.pdbx_description
1 polymer ?
#
loop_
_entity_poly.entity_id
_entity_poly.type
_entity_poly.pdbx_seq_one_letter_code
_entity_poly.pdbx_strand_id
1 'polypeptide(L)' 'MEIKPRKKSDCGGIIMMPLKVNIPDPNDKSWEETKCPECGAVCWKRPLPKGFREDMFNGKMCTMCALKRGLR' A
#
# COMPACT_ATOMS: atom_id res chain seq x y z
N MET A 1 -11.44 -10.79 21.25
CA MET A 1 -11.29 -10.74 19.78
C MET A 1 -10.23 -11.77 19.39
N GLU A 2 -10.60 -12.78 18.61
CA GLU A 2 -9.61 -13.67 18.00
C GLU A 2 -9.14 -13.06 16.68
N ILE A 3 -7.84 -12.79 16.56
CA ILE A 3 -7.25 -12.34 15.30
C ILE A 3 -7.12 -13.57 14.39
N LYS A 4 -7.83 -13.58 13.26
CA LYS A 4 -7.78 -14.64 12.25
C LYS A 4 -7.17 -14.11 10.95
N PRO A 5 -6.49 -14.96 10.15
CA PRO A 5 -5.99 -14.53 8.84
C PRO A 5 -7.10 -13.98 7.95
N ARG A 6 -6.77 -12.96 7.15
CA ARG A 6 -7.68 -12.37 6.16
C ARG A 6 -8.04 -13.42 5.09
N LYS A 7 -9.32 -13.54 4.77
CA LYS A 7 -9.85 -14.38 3.69
C LYS A 7 -9.80 -13.62 2.36
N LYS A 8 -9.83 -14.37 1.26
CA LYS A 8 -9.86 -13.79 -0.10
C LYS A 8 -11.17 -13.05 -0.42
N SER A 9 -12.25 -13.36 0.29
CA SER A 9 -13.53 -12.66 0.20
C SER A 9 -13.54 -11.32 0.94
N ASP A 10 -12.55 -11.06 1.79
CA ASP A 10 -12.54 -9.87 2.63
C ASP A 10 -12.09 -8.67 1.79
N CYS A 11 -12.99 -7.72 1.56
CA CYS A 11 -12.71 -6.46 0.88
C CYS A 11 -12.39 -5.35 1.89
N GLY A 12 -11.55 -4.40 1.48
CA GLY A 12 -11.23 -3.22 2.28
C GLY A 12 -9.74 -3.04 2.58
N GLY A 13 -9.45 -2.09 3.46
CA GLY A 13 -8.10 -1.61 3.71
C GLY A 13 -7.53 -0.81 2.55
N ILE A 14 -6.36 -0.22 2.77
CA ILE A 14 -5.64 0.60 1.79
C ILE A 14 -4.26 -0.01 1.60
N ILE A 15 -3.83 -0.18 0.36
CA ILE A 15 -2.46 -0.57 0.05
C ILE A 15 -1.55 0.61 0.36
N MET A 16 -0.65 0.45 1.33
CA MET A 16 0.35 1.45 1.66
C MET A 16 1.55 1.36 0.70
N MET A 17 1.86 2.48 0.07
CA MET A 17 3.03 2.65 -0.80
C MET A 17 4.14 3.38 -0.02
N PRO A 18 5.33 2.79 0.15
CA PRO A 18 6.45 3.46 0.80
C PRO A 18 6.86 4.71 0.02
N LEU A 19 7.15 5.82 0.72
CA LEU A 19 7.64 7.03 0.06
C LEU A 19 9.10 6.87 -0.37
N LYS A 20 9.43 7.35 -1.57
CA LYS A 20 10.81 7.33 -2.08
C LYS A 20 11.77 8.17 -1.22
N VAL A 21 11.28 9.22 -0.57
CA VAL A 21 12.12 10.03 0.36
C VAL A 21 12.60 9.23 1.57
N ASN A 22 11.86 8.19 1.98
CA ASN A 22 12.25 7.31 3.09
C ASN A 22 13.10 6.12 2.62
N ILE A 23 12.94 5.72 1.36
CA ILE A 23 13.66 4.60 0.75
C ILE A 23 14.15 5.07 -0.63
N PRO A 24 15.27 5.82 -0.71
CA PRO A 24 15.76 6.34 -1.98
C PRO A 24 16.23 5.24 -2.93
N ASP A 25 16.81 4.17 -2.39
CA ASP A 25 17.30 3.00 -3.11
C ASP A 25 16.70 1.72 -2.50
N PRO A 26 15.69 1.11 -3.14
CA PRO A 26 15.05 -0.11 -2.62
C PRO A 26 15.92 -1.34 -2.85
N ASN A 27 16.12 -2.15 -1.80
CA ASN A 27 16.84 -3.43 -1.91
C ASN A 27 16.20 -4.41 -2.92
N ASP A 28 14.88 -4.34 -3.05
CA ASP A 28 14.10 -5.16 -3.97
C ASP A 28 13.85 -4.40 -5.27
N LYS A 29 14.53 -4.84 -6.34
CA LYS A 29 14.48 -4.23 -7.67
C LYS A 29 13.17 -4.44 -8.41
N SER A 30 12.25 -5.25 -7.89
CA SER A 30 10.91 -5.42 -8.46
C SER A 30 9.98 -4.25 -8.14
N TRP A 31 10.42 -3.29 -7.33
CA TRP A 31 9.63 -2.13 -6.96
C TRP A 31 9.61 -1.11 -8.10
N GLU A 32 8.41 -0.64 -8.42
CA GLU A 32 8.20 0.34 -9.49
C GLU A 32 7.92 1.72 -8.91
N GLU A 33 8.45 2.77 -9.52
CA GLU A 33 8.10 4.14 -9.11
C GLU A 33 6.65 4.45 -9.48
N THR A 34 5.94 5.08 -8.54
CA THR A 34 4.57 5.52 -8.72
C THR A 34 4.31 6.82 -7.97
N LYS A 35 3.14 7.41 -8.15
CA LYS A 35 2.73 8.63 -7.45
C LYS A 35 1.53 8.34 -6.55
N CYS A 36 1.54 8.92 -5.35
CA CYS A 36 0.40 8.86 -4.45
C CYS A 36 -0.80 9.59 -5.09
N PRO A 37 -1.99 8.95 -5.21
CA PRO A 37 -3.16 9.60 -5.78
C PRO A 37 -3.72 10.72 -4.90
N GLU A 38 -3.40 10.74 -3.60
CA GLU A 38 -3.88 11.76 -2.65
C GLU A 38 -3.02 13.01 -2.62
N CYS A 39 -1.69 12.86 -2.62
CA CYS A 39 -0.75 13.97 -2.40
C CYS A 39 0.28 14.17 -3.50
N GLY A 40 0.30 13.31 -4.53
CA GLY A 40 1.24 13.38 -5.65
C GLY A 40 2.69 12.96 -5.34
N ALA A 41 3.02 12.66 -4.08
CA ALA A 41 4.38 12.28 -3.67
C ALA A 41 4.86 11.00 -4.38
N VAL A 42 6.15 10.95 -4.70
CA VAL A 42 6.78 9.78 -5.33
C VAL A 42 6.90 8.65 -4.30
N CYS A 43 6.37 7.50 -4.67
CA CYS A 43 6.29 6.30 -3.84
C CYS A 43 6.70 5.07 -4.63
N TRP A 44 6.84 3.95 -3.94
CA TRP A 44 7.12 2.65 -4.52
C TRP A 44 5.85 1.79 -4.59
N LYS A 45 5.55 1.27 -5.78
CA LYS A 45 4.59 0.19 -5.99
C LYS A 45 5.32 -1.13 -5.77
N ARG A 46 4.82 -1.92 -4.82
CA ARG A 46 5.36 -3.22 -4.45
C ARG A 46 4.53 -4.34 -5.05
N PRO A 47 5.13 -5.49 -5.42
CA PRO A 47 4.36 -6.67 -5.75
C PRO A 47 3.53 -7.11 -4.54
N LEU A 48 2.25 -7.41 -4.77
CA LEU A 48 1.38 -7.96 -3.74
C LEU A 48 1.72 -9.44 -3.49
N PRO A 49 1.54 -9.95 -2.26
CA PRO A 49 1.72 -11.38 -1.98
C PRO A 49 0.82 -12.25 -2.85
N LYS A 50 1.26 -13.49 -3.10
CA LYS A 50 0.49 -14.45 -3.91
C LYS A 50 -0.94 -14.60 -3.37
N GLY A 51 -1.92 -14.50 -4.28
CA GLY A 51 -3.34 -14.65 -3.95
C GLY A 51 -4.06 -13.36 -3.54
N PHE A 52 -3.34 -12.23 -3.46
CA PHE A 52 -3.94 -10.90 -3.33
C PHE A 52 -3.95 -10.17 -4.67
N ARG A 53 -4.98 -9.36 -4.88
CA ARG A 53 -5.16 -8.54 -6.08
C ARG A 53 -5.50 -7.11 -5.66
N GLU A 54 -5.17 -6.13 -6.50
CA GLU A 54 -5.41 -4.71 -6.19
C GLU A 54 -6.91 -4.40 -5.97
N ASP A 55 -7.82 -5.13 -6.63
CA ASP A 55 -9.28 -4.98 -6.51
C ASP A 55 -9.86 -5.43 -5.16
N MET A 56 -9.08 -6.15 -4.35
CA MET A 56 -9.48 -6.55 -2.98
C MET A 56 -9.35 -5.41 -1.96
N PHE A 57 -8.79 -4.27 -2.36
CA PHE A 57 -8.51 -3.13 -1.50
C PHE A 57 -9.29 -1.89 -1.98
N ASN A 58 -9.56 -0.96 -1.07
CA ASN A 58 -10.31 0.27 -1.39
C ASN A 58 -9.46 1.32 -2.11
N GLY A 59 -8.22 0.99 -2.45
CA GLY A 59 -7.27 1.86 -3.12
C GLY A 59 -5.87 1.74 -2.55
N LYS A 60 -4.99 2.62 -3.04
CA LYS A 60 -3.58 2.71 -2.66
C LYS A 60 -3.22 4.15 -2.32
N MET A 61 -2.43 4.33 -1.28
CA MET A 61 -1.97 5.64 -0.82
C MET A 61 -0.55 5.53 -0.28
N CYS A 62 0.18 6.64 -0.23
CA CYS A 62 1.44 6.65 0.50
C CYS A 62 1.20 6.38 1.99
N THR A 63 2.21 5.83 2.68
CA THR A 63 2.12 5.50 4.11
C THR A 63 1.57 6.66 4.95
N MET A 64 2.02 7.89 4.69
CA MET A 64 1.57 9.07 5.42
C MET A 64 0.09 9.43 5.17
N CYS A 65 -0.38 9.35 3.93
CA CYS A 65 -1.78 9.61 3.60
C CYS A 65 -2.70 8.53 4.17
N ALA A 66 -2.30 7.26 4.07
CA ALA A 66 -3.05 6.14 4.62
C ALA A 66 -3.18 6.23 6.16
N LEU A 67 -2.10 6.59 6.87
CA LEU A 67 -2.14 6.83 8.32
C LEU A 67 -3.08 7.99 8.68
N LYS A 68 -2.97 9.14 7.99
CA LYS A 68 -3.87 10.28 8.21
C LYS A 68 -5.34 9.93 7.99
N ARG A 69 -5.64 9.04 7.03
CA ARG A 69 -7.00 8.59 6.76
C ARG A 69 -7.53 7.62 7.81
N GLY A 70 -6.67 6.79 8.41
CA GLY A 70 -7.04 5.86 9.49
C GLY A 70 -7.10 6.47 10.89
N LEU A 71 -6.53 7.67 11.09
CA LEU A 71 -6.64 8.46 12.32
C LEU A 71 -7.94 9.25 12.43
N ARG A 72 -8.84 9.14 11.44
CA ARG A 72 -10.16 9.78 11.42
C ARG A 72 -11.23 8.89 12.00
#